data_AF-A0A971CLF9-F1
#
_entry.id   AF-A0A971CLF9-F1
#
_cell.length_a   1.000
_cell.length_b   1.000
_cell.length_c   1.000
_cell.angle_alpha   90.00
_cell.angle_beta   90.00
_cell.angle_gamma   90.00
#
_symmetry.space_group_name_H-M   'P 1'
#
loop_
_entity.id
_entity.type
_entity.pdbx_description
1 polymer ?
#
loop_
_entity_poly.entity_id
_entity_poly.type
_entity_poly.pdbx_seq_one_letter_code
_entity_poly.pdbx_strand_id
1 'polypeptide(L)' 'MKRSFREWIRKPALLLLQFYKQFISPFLPRACRFEPTCSVYMYQAIQKRGLLRGMFLGVWRLLRCHPFCAGGFDPVP' A
#
# COMPACT_ATOMS: atom_id res chain seq x y z
N MET A 1 -22.57 -14.48 -6.68
CA MET A 1 -21.28 -15.09 -7.10
C MET A 1 -20.06 -14.16 -7.12
N LYS A 2 -20.17 -12.81 -7.19
CA LYS A 2 -19.00 -11.89 -7.28
C LYS A 2 -18.33 -11.52 -5.93
N ARG A 3 -18.96 -11.81 -4.78
CA ARG A 3 -18.47 -11.42 -3.44
C ARG A 3 -17.36 -12.34 -2.89
N SER A 4 -17.42 -13.65 -3.17
CA SER A 4 -16.47 -14.65 -2.65
C SER A 4 -15.05 -14.48 -3.21
N PHE A 5 -14.93 -14.29 -4.53
CA PHE A 5 -13.62 -14.15 -5.19
C PHE A 5 -12.86 -12.88 -4.76
N ARG A 6 -13.58 -11.78 -4.50
CA ARG A 6 -12.97 -10.52 -4.04
C ARG A 6 -12.38 -10.63 -2.64
N GLU A 7 -13.00 -11.42 -1.77
CA GLU A 7 -12.51 -11.72 -0.42
C GLU A 7 -11.26 -12.61 -0.44
N TRP A 8 -11.27 -13.63 -1.30
CA TRP A 8 -10.20 -14.60 -1.44
C TRP A 8 -8.88 -14.01 -1.94
N ILE A 9 -8.92 -12.96 -2.76
CA ILE A 9 -7.68 -12.32 -3.25
C ILE A 9 -7.24 -11.15 -2.35
N ARG A 10 -8.18 -10.51 -1.63
CA ARG A 10 -7.86 -9.43 -0.68
C ARG A 10 -7.01 -9.93 0.48
N LYS A 11 -7.40 -11.03 1.11
CA LYS A 11 -6.72 -11.60 2.29
C LYS A 11 -5.24 -11.93 2.03
N PRO A 12 -4.87 -12.70 0.99
CA PRO A 12 -3.46 -13.03 0.74
C PRO A 12 -2.64 -11.79 0.37
N ALA A 13 -3.21 -10.83 -0.37
CA ALA A 13 -2.49 -9.59 -0.70
C ALA A 13 -2.19 -8.73 0.53
N LEU A 14 -3.15 -8.61 1.45
CA LEU A 14 -2.94 -7.90 2.72
C LEU A 14 -1.92 -8.64 3.60
N LEU A 15 -1.97 -9.97 3.63
CA LEU A 15 -1.01 -10.81 4.35
C LEU A 15 0.41 -10.63 3.79
N LEU A 16 0.58 -10.64 2.47
CA LEU A 16 1.86 -10.37 1.79
C LEU A 16 2.40 -8.98 2.13
N LEU A 17 1.55 -7.96 2.11
CA LEU A 17 1.92 -6.59 2.51
C LEU A 17 2.35 -6.49 3.97
N GLN A 18 1.67 -7.22 4.85
CA GLN A 18 1.99 -7.25 6.28
C GLN A 18 3.29 -8.02 6.54
N PHE A 19 3.51 -9.14 5.84
CA PHE A 19 4.76 -9.89 5.89
C PHE A 19 5.92 -9.04 5.37
N TYR A 20 5.75 -8.38 4.21
CA TYR A 20 6.73 -7.43 3.69
C TYR A 20 7.03 -6.32 4.70
N LYS A 21 6.01 -5.71 5.31
CA LYS A 21 6.21 -4.66 6.32
C LYS A 21 6.96 -5.19 7.55
N GLN A 22 6.68 -6.40 8.01
CA GLN A 22 7.25 -6.92 9.25
C GLN A 22 8.67 -7.47 9.07
N PHE A 23 8.95 -8.09 7.92
CA PHE A 23 10.23 -8.76 7.66
C PHE A 23 11.20 -7.90 6.84
N ILE A 24 10.71 -7.07 5.92
CA ILE A 24 11.56 -6.27 5.02
C ILE A 24 11.64 -4.81 5.49
N SER A 25 10.55 -4.20 5.97
CA SER A 25 10.59 -2.80 6.43
C SER A 25 11.58 -2.47 7.56
N PRO A 26 11.88 -3.32 8.56
CA PRO A 26 12.85 -2.96 9.59
C PRO A 26 14.29 -2.91 9.07
N PHE A 27 14.57 -3.58 7.95
CA PHE A 27 15.87 -3.55 7.29
C PHE A 27 16.00 -2.42 6.26
N LEU A 28 14.90 -1.77 5.89
CA LEU A 28 14.93 -0.63 4.96
C LEU A 28 15.01 0.69 5.73
N PRO A 29 15.83 1.65 5.27
CA PRO A 29 15.79 3.01 5.80
C PRO A 29 14.40 3.63 5.56
N ARG A 30 14.06 4.68 6.33
CA ARG A 30 12.84 5.47 6.13
C ARG A 30 12.91 6.22 4.80
N ALA A 31 12.66 5.51 3.70
CA ALA A 31 12.74 6.01 2.33
C ALA A 31 11.40 6.61 1.85
N CYS A 32 10.29 6.29 2.51
CA CYS A 32 9.00 6.88 2.21
C CYS A 32 8.99 8.36 2.59
N ARG A 33 8.72 9.23 1.62
CA ARG A 33 8.57 10.67 1.82
C ARG A 33 7.14 11.12 2.10
N PHE A 34 6.17 10.23 1.88
CA PHE A 34 4.77 10.50 2.15
C PHE A 34 4.32 9.88 3.46
N GLU A 35 3.43 10.57 4.16
CA GLU A 35 2.75 10.09 5.37
C GLU A 35 1.24 9.89 5.07
N PRO A 36 0.64 8.74 5.39
CA PRO A 36 1.31 7.50 5.81
C PRO A 36 2.22 6.93 4.71
N THR A 37 3.16 6.07 5.10
CA THR A 37 4.12 5.42 4.19
C THR A 37 3.43 4.67 3.04
N CYS A 38 4.12 4.48 1.91
CA CYS A 38 3.53 3.85 0.71
C CYS A 38 2.94 2.46 0.98
N SER A 39 3.55 1.67 1.88
CA SER A 39 3.03 0.35 2.29
C SER A 39 1.75 0.46 3.13
N VAL A 40 1.69 1.41 4.06
CA VAL A 40 0.50 1.68 4.87
C VAL A 40 -0.62 2.26 4.01
N TYR A 41 -0.29 3.18 3.11
CA TYR A 41 -1.24 3.71 2.12
C TYR A 41 -1.80 2.58 1.24
N MET A 42 -0.96 1.68 0.73
CA MET A 42 -1.41 0.56 -0.09
C MET A 42 -2.34 -0.39 0.68
N TYR A 43 -2.01 -0.68 1.95
CA TYR A 43 -2.89 -1.47 2.83
C TYR A 43 -4.25 -0.81 3.00
N GLN A 44 -4.28 0.49 3.36
CA GLN A 44 -5.51 1.25 3.54
C GLN A 44 -6.31 1.38 2.23
N ALA A 45 -5.63 1.55 1.09
CA ALA A 45 -6.25 1.65 -0.23
C ALA A 45 -6.91 0.34 -0.64
N ILE A 46 -6.27 -0.80 -0.41
CA ILE A 46 -6.85 -2.13 -0.66
C ILE A 46 -8.06 -2.37 0.25
N GLN A 47 -7.99 -1.94 1.51
CA GLN A 47 -9.08 -2.07 2.48
C GLN A 47 -10.30 -1.23 2.08
N LYS A 48 -10.11 0.06 1.77
CA LYS A 48 -11.20 1.00 1.43
C LYS A 48 -11.73 0.85 0.00
N ARG A 49 -10.85 0.80 -1.01
CA ARG A 49 -11.21 0.86 -2.44
C ARG A 49 -11.27 -0.53 -3.10
N GLY A 50 -10.80 -1.56 -2.41
CA GLY A 50 -10.67 -2.92 -2.93
C GLY A 50 -9.35 -3.18 -3.64
N LEU A 51 -9.07 -4.46 -3.90
CA LEU A 51 -7.72 -4.90 -4.27
C LEU A 51 -7.16 -4.20 -5.52
N LEU A 52 -7.88 -4.24 -6.64
CA LEU A 52 -7.39 -3.69 -7.91
C LEU A 52 -7.15 -2.17 -7.82
N ARG A 53 -8.14 -1.42 -7.33
CA ARG A 53 -8.03 0.04 -7.17
C ARG A 53 -7.00 0.41 -6.11
N GLY A 54 -6.94 -0.35 -5.01
CA GLY A 54 -6.00 -0.13 -3.92
C GLY A 54 -4.55 -0.39 -4.32
N MET A 55 -4.29 -1.48 -5.06
CA MET A 55 -2.98 -1.75 -5.65
C MET A 55 -2.60 -0.67 -6.64
N PHE A 56 -3.50 -0.26 -7.54
CA PHE A 56 -3.22 0.80 -8.51
C PHE A 56 -2.81 2.10 -7.80
N LEU A 57 -3.58 2.54 -6.79
CA LEU A 57 -3.26 3.74 -6.01
C LEU A 57 -1.94 3.61 -5.25
N GLY A 58 -1.68 2.45 -4.63
CA GLY A 58 -0.46 2.20 -3.87
C GLY A 58 0.79 2.15 -4.75
N VAL A 59 0.75 1.44 -5.88
CA VAL A 59 1.84 1.37 -6.86
C VAL A 59 2.09 2.74 -7.48
N TRP A 60 1.03 3.45 -7.87
CA TRP A 60 1.15 4.80 -8.42
C TRP A 60 1.81 5.78 -7.44
N ARG A 61 1.55 5.63 -6.14
CA ARG A 61 2.22 6.42 -5.11
C ARG A 61 3.66 5.98 -4.87
N LEU A 62 3.94 4.68 -4.89
CA LEU A 62 5.30 4.15 -4.78
C LEU A 62 6.20 4.66 -5.91
N LEU A 63 5.70 4.71 -7.14
CA LEU A 63 6.43 5.26 -8.29
C LEU A 63 6.73 6.76 -8.15
N ARG A 64 5.83 7.52 -7.52
CA ARG A 64 6.04 8.95 -7.21
C ARG A 64 6.91 9.18 -5.97
N CYS A 65 7.18 8.14 -5.18
CA CYS A 65 7.99 8.22 -3.98
C CYS A 65 9.49 8.14 -4.33
N HIS A 66 10.03 9.22 -4.88
CA HIS A 66 11.45 9.37 -5.21
C HIS A 66 12.10 10.51 -4.38
N PRO A 67 13.44 10.56 -4.24
CA PRO A 67 14.11 11.53 -3.37
C PRO A 67 13.88 13.01 -3.73
N PHE A 68 13.52 13.29 -4.98
CA PHE A 68 13.22 14.64 -5.47
C PHE A 68 11.73 15.03 -5.32
N CYS A 69 10.92 14.18 -4.70
CA CYS A 69 9.54 14.52 -4.38
C CYS A 69 9.49 15.34 -3.08
N ALA A 70 8.63 16.37 -3.04
CA ALA A 70 8.36 17.16 -1.84
C ALA A 70 7.84 16.28 -0.67
N GLY A 71 7.20 15.15 -0.98
CA GLY A 71 6.55 14.33 0.04
C GLY A 71 5.35 15.06 0.68
N GLY A 72 4.87 14.54 1.80
CA GLY A 72 3.80 15.18 2.58
C GLY A 72 2.67 14.23 3.00
N PHE A 73 1.64 14.81 3.62
CA PHE A 73 0.46 14.06 4.06
C PHE A 73 -0.52 13.84 2.90
N ASP A 74 -0.72 12.58 2.53
CA ASP A 74 -1.68 12.21 1.47
C ASP A 74 -2.49 11.01 1.99
N PRO A 75 -3.70 11.21 2.55
CA PRO A 75 -4.52 10.11 3.05
C PRO A 75 -5.21 9.38 1.90
N VAL A 76 -5.58 8.11 2.11
CA VAL A 76 -6.38 7.36 1.13
C VAL A 76 -7.77 7.99 1.02
N PRO A 77 -8.20 8.40 -0.18
CA PRO A 77 -9.53 8.96 -0.42
C PRO A 77 -10.64 7.91 -0.34
#